data_AF-A0A5E6MHZ0-F1
#
_entry.id   AF-A0A5E6MHZ0-F1
#
_cell.length_a   1.000
_cell.length_b   1.000
_cell.length_c   1.000
_cell.angle_alpha   90.00
_cell.angle_beta   90.00
_cell.angle_gamma   90.00
#
_symmetry.space_group_name_H-M   'P 1'
#
loop_
_entity.id
_entity.type
_entity.pdbx_description
1 polymer ?
#
loop_
_entity_poly.entity_id
_entity_poly.type
_entity_poly.pdbx_seq_one_letter_code
_entity_poly.pdbx_strand_id
1 'polypeptide(L)'
;MPSAILFLQQSLTVALDRLRASFWIALAAGAAYWLMALLLARIVTNFPRGSPAAILSILSSQGLLGILIVGLARFFLRLADGKAARLDELFYGFSAPWKSIAGALFGWVIGIVSLTALLLPAAAPIALIAVLCLLPLLMFEPFLVADDAVSGVTEAFVESFRLGISHYAKALAIAVTVAALFFLGVLLVVGLLINIPICYSLVAVAYRNLLSEP
;
A
#
# COMPACT_ATOMS: atom_id res chain seq x y z
N MET A 1 -19.66 13.95 8.93
CA MET A 1 -19.49 13.67 7.48
C MET A 1 -18.88 14.83 6.68
N PRO A 2 -19.18 16.13 6.90
CA PRO A 2 -18.51 17.23 6.18
C PRO A 2 -16.98 17.23 6.34
N SER A 3 -16.48 16.83 7.51
CA SER A 3 -15.06 16.80 7.83
C SER A 3 -14.24 15.78 7.05
N ALA A 4 -14.80 14.62 6.69
CA ALA A 4 -14.05 13.57 5.97
C ALA A 4 -13.85 13.90 4.49
N ILE A 5 -14.86 14.51 3.86
CA ILE A 5 -14.78 14.95 2.46
C ILE A 5 -13.80 16.13 2.34
N LEU A 6 -13.87 17.10 3.27
CA LEU A 6 -12.90 18.20 3.31
C LEU A 6 -11.47 17.68 3.53
N PHE A 7 -11.28 16.73 4.44
CA PHE A 7 -9.99 16.07 4.66
C PHE A 7 -9.46 15.38 3.40
N LEU A 8 -10.31 14.63 2.70
CA LEU A 8 -9.98 13.98 1.43
C LEU A 8 -9.56 15.02 0.38
N GLN A 9 -10.34 16.09 0.22
CA GLN A 9 -10.05 17.15 -0.75
C GLN A 9 -8.72 17.85 -0.45
N GLN A 10 -8.47 18.18 0.82
CA GLN A 10 -7.20 18.78 1.25
C GLN A 10 -6.02 17.84 0.99
N SER A 11 -6.15 16.57 1.38
CA SER A 11 -5.11 15.56 1.19
C SER A 11 -4.82 15.32 -0.30
N LEU A 12 -5.84 15.27 -1.14
CA LEU A 12 -5.70 15.11 -2.58
C LEU A 12 -5.04 16.32 -3.23
N THR A 13 -5.42 17.53 -2.84
CA THR A 13 -4.81 18.76 -3.38
C THR A 13 -3.33 18.79 -3.08
N VAL A 14 -2.96 18.57 -1.81
CA VAL A 14 -1.55 18.54 -1.39
C VAL A 14 -0.79 17.41 -2.08
N ALA A 15 -1.39 16.21 -2.18
CA ALA A 15 -0.76 15.07 -2.84
C ALA A 15 -0.44 15.35 -4.32
N LEU A 16 -1.38 15.98 -5.06
CA LEU A 16 -1.17 16.36 -6.45
C LEU A 16 -0.09 17.43 -6.60
N ASP A 17 -0.05 18.41 -5.70
CA ASP A 17 0.99 19.46 -5.72
C ASP A 17 2.39 18.87 -5.46
N ARG A 18 2.53 17.99 -4.46
CA ARG A 18 3.78 17.27 -4.17
C ARG A 18 4.21 16.38 -5.34
N LEU A 19 3.25 15.65 -5.91
CA LEU A 19 3.50 14.74 -7.02
C LEU A 19 3.91 15.49 -8.28
N ARG A 20 3.30 16.65 -8.58
CA ARG A 20 3.59 17.45 -9.79
C ARG A 20 5.07 17.83 -9.89
N ALA A 21 5.68 18.22 -8.78
CA ALA A 21 7.09 18.58 -8.73
C ALA A 21 8.04 17.39 -8.99
N SER A 22 7.58 16.17 -8.71
CA SER A 22 8.38 14.93 -8.78
C SER A 22 7.76 13.89 -9.72
N PHE A 23 6.97 14.35 -10.71
CA PHE A 23 6.11 13.47 -11.51
C PHE A 23 6.89 12.34 -12.18
N TRP A 24 8.02 12.67 -12.84
CA TRP A 24 8.81 11.69 -13.58
C TRP A 24 9.45 10.63 -12.69
N ILE A 25 10.00 11.03 -11.54
CA ILE A 25 10.62 10.08 -10.62
C ILE A 25 9.56 9.23 -9.91
N ALA A 26 8.39 9.78 -9.61
CA ALA A 26 7.27 9.04 -9.04
C ALA A 26 6.70 8.03 -10.06
N LEU A 27 6.60 8.41 -11.33
CA LEU A 27 6.22 7.49 -12.41
C LEU A 27 7.24 6.37 -12.57
N ALA A 28 8.54 6.68 -12.51
CA ALA A 28 9.60 5.68 -12.55
C ALA A 28 9.52 4.70 -11.36
N ALA A 29 9.24 5.20 -10.15
CA ALA A 29 9.04 4.37 -8.97
C ALA A 29 7.81 3.44 -9.12
N GLY A 30 6.69 3.99 -9.59
CA GLY A 30 5.48 3.21 -9.88
C GLY A 30 5.70 2.15 -10.96
N ALA A 31 6.43 2.48 -12.02
CA ALA A 31 6.80 1.56 -13.09
C ALA A 31 7.74 0.45 -12.60
N ALA A 32 8.74 0.78 -11.78
CA ALA A 32 9.64 -0.20 -11.18
C ALA A 32 8.88 -1.20 -10.30
N TYR A 33 7.97 -0.71 -9.44
CA TYR A 33 7.10 -1.55 -8.64
C TYR A 33 6.23 -2.47 -9.51
N TRP A 34 5.59 -1.91 -10.53
CA TRP A 34 4.73 -2.68 -11.44
C TRP A 34 5.52 -3.78 -12.16
N LEU A 35 6.69 -3.45 -12.72
CA LEU A 35 7.54 -4.40 -13.43
C LEU A 35 7.96 -5.55 -12.51
N MET A 36 8.31 -5.24 -11.27
CA MET A 36 8.65 -6.25 -10.28
C MET A 36 7.46 -7.16 -9.95
N ALA A 37 6.27 -6.59 -9.72
CA ALA A 37 5.05 -7.36 -9.50
C ALA A 37 4.76 -8.30 -10.66
N LEU A 38 4.99 -7.85 -11.89
CA LEU A 38 4.77 -8.64 -13.09
C LEU A 38 5.80 -9.77 -13.28
N LEU A 39 7.07 -9.50 -12.97
CA LEU A 39 8.13 -10.50 -12.98
C LEU A 39 7.84 -11.60 -11.96
N LEU A 40 7.45 -11.22 -10.74
CA LEU A 40 7.06 -12.17 -9.69
C LEU A 40 5.84 -13.00 -10.10
N ALA A 41 4.81 -12.37 -10.67
CA ALA A 41 3.64 -13.08 -11.19
C ALA A 41 4.03 -14.10 -12.28
N ARG A 42 4.95 -13.73 -13.19
CA ARG A 42 5.44 -14.63 -14.24
C ARG A 42 6.22 -15.81 -13.67
N ILE A 43 7.06 -15.59 -12.66
CA ILE A 43 7.78 -16.67 -11.97
C ILE A 43 6.77 -17.66 -11.38
N VAL A 44 5.73 -17.17 -10.70
CA VAL A 44 4.67 -18.01 -10.11
C VAL A 44 3.96 -18.85 -11.17
N THR A 45 3.67 -18.29 -12.36
CA THR A 45 2.97 -19.02 -13.43
C THR A 45 3.77 -20.19 -14.02
N ASN A 46 5.08 -20.27 -13.79
CA ASN A 46 5.91 -21.37 -14.28
C ASN A 46 5.77 -22.65 -13.44
N PHE A 47 5.14 -22.59 -12.27
CA PHE A 47 4.96 -23.76 -11.40
C PHE A 47 3.63 -24.47 -11.68
N PRO A 48 3.59 -25.82 -11.62
CA PRO A 48 2.35 -26.57 -11.74
C PRO A 48 1.34 -26.16 -10.65
N ARG A 49 0.11 -25.83 -11.05
CA ARG A 49 -0.96 -25.44 -10.11
C ARG A 49 -1.21 -26.53 -9.07
N GLY A 50 -1.35 -26.14 -7.81
CA GLY A 50 -1.58 -27.05 -6.69
C GLY A 50 -0.34 -27.80 -6.19
N SER A 51 0.83 -27.61 -6.79
CA SER A 51 2.08 -28.16 -6.27
C SER A 51 2.57 -27.38 -5.03
N PRO A 52 3.26 -28.04 -4.08
CA PRO A 52 3.91 -27.33 -2.96
C PRO A 52 4.87 -26.23 -3.43
N ALA A 53 5.54 -26.45 -4.56
CA ALA A 53 6.42 -25.45 -5.18
C ALA A 53 5.66 -24.19 -5.63
N ALA A 54 4.45 -24.34 -6.21
CA ALA A 54 3.62 -23.20 -6.56
C ALA A 54 3.16 -22.41 -5.32
N ILE A 55 2.77 -23.10 -4.24
CA ILE A 55 2.37 -22.45 -2.98
C ILE A 55 3.53 -21.65 -2.39
N LEU A 56 4.71 -22.26 -2.28
CA LEU A 56 5.91 -21.59 -1.79
C LEU A 56 6.27 -20.39 -2.66
N SER A 57 6.21 -20.53 -4.00
CA SER A 57 6.49 -19.42 -4.92
C SER A 57 5.50 -18.26 -4.75
N ILE A 58 4.21 -18.54 -4.53
CA ILE A 58 3.19 -17.50 -4.28
C ILE A 58 3.51 -16.77 -2.98
N LEU A 59 3.76 -17.50 -1.88
CA LEU A 59 4.06 -16.92 -0.59
C LEU A 59 5.34 -16.08 -0.63
N SER A 60 6.42 -16.59 -1.22
CA SER A 60 7.65 -15.82 -1.39
C SER A 60 7.45 -14.56 -2.23
N SER A 61 6.67 -14.66 -3.32
CA SER A 61 6.37 -13.50 -4.18
C SER A 61 5.57 -12.43 -3.44
N GLN A 62 4.52 -12.82 -2.70
CA GLN A 62 3.71 -11.90 -1.89
C GLN A 62 4.54 -11.27 -0.78
N GLY A 63 5.40 -12.05 -0.12
CA GLY A 63 6.31 -11.53 0.91
C GLY A 63 7.27 -10.48 0.34
N LEU A 64 7.91 -10.77 -0.79
CA LEU A 64 8.80 -9.82 -1.48
C LEU A 64 8.06 -8.55 -1.92
N LEU A 65 6.85 -8.70 -2.47
CA LEU A 65 5.99 -7.57 -2.84
C LEU A 65 5.68 -6.70 -1.62
N GLY A 66 5.32 -7.31 -0.49
CA GLY A 66 5.05 -6.57 0.75
C GLY A 66 6.27 -5.78 1.26
N ILE A 67 7.47 -6.35 1.18
CA ILE A 67 8.71 -5.62 1.53
C ILE A 67 8.94 -4.43 0.59
N LEU A 68 8.68 -4.60 -0.71
CA LEU A 68 8.79 -3.51 -1.69
C LEU A 68 7.74 -2.42 -1.47
N ILE A 69 6.54 -2.78 -1.02
CA ILE A 69 5.48 -1.82 -0.66
C ILE A 69 5.96 -0.90 0.47
N VAL A 70 6.72 -1.41 1.45
CA VAL A 70 7.34 -0.56 2.49
C VAL A 70 8.31 0.44 1.88
N GLY A 71 9.14 0.02 0.92
CA GLY A 71 10.03 0.93 0.19
C GLY A 71 9.28 1.98 -0.63
N LEU A 72 8.21 1.57 -1.30
CA LEU A 72 7.34 2.48 -2.04
C LEU A 72 6.66 3.49 -1.10
N ALA A 73 6.19 3.05 0.06
CA ALA A 73 5.65 3.92 1.10
C ALA A 73 6.69 4.96 1.56
N ARG A 74 7.95 4.55 1.80
CA ARG A 74 9.04 5.48 2.16
C ARG A 74 9.25 6.55 1.10
N PHE A 75 9.30 6.15 -0.16
CA PHE A 75 9.46 7.08 -1.28
C PHE A 75 8.35 8.15 -1.29
N PHE A 76 7.08 7.74 -1.15
CA PHE A 76 5.97 8.68 -1.17
C PHE A 76 5.81 9.49 0.12
N LEU A 77 6.26 8.98 1.27
CA LEU A 77 6.36 9.78 2.50
C LEU A 77 7.35 10.92 2.34
N ARG A 78 8.48 10.69 1.67
CA ARG A 78 9.47 11.74 1.42
C ARG A 78 8.89 12.84 0.54
N LEU A 79 8.14 12.47 -0.50
CA LEU A 79 7.41 13.45 -1.31
C LEU A 79 6.34 14.20 -0.52
N ALA A 80 5.58 13.51 0.34
CA ALA A 80 4.57 14.14 1.20
C ALA A 80 5.21 15.17 2.15
N ASP A 81 6.37 14.85 2.71
CA ASP A 81 7.19 15.74 3.55
C ASP A 81 7.81 16.93 2.78
N GLY A 82 7.66 16.98 1.45
CA GLY A 82 8.33 17.97 0.61
C GLY A 82 9.84 17.75 0.48
N LYS A 83 10.33 16.56 0.79
CA LYS A 83 11.75 16.17 0.65
C LYS A 83 11.98 15.54 -0.73
N ALA A 84 13.22 15.62 -1.22
CA ALA A 84 13.62 14.92 -2.43
C ALA A 84 13.59 13.41 -2.20
N ALA A 85 12.67 12.71 -2.87
CA ALA A 85 12.61 11.25 -2.87
C ALA A 85 13.63 10.67 -3.87
N ARG A 86 14.15 9.49 -3.58
CA ARG A 86 15.17 8.84 -4.40
C ARG A 86 14.80 7.39 -4.67
N LEU A 87 15.13 6.85 -5.84
CA LEU A 87 14.73 5.48 -6.22
C LEU A 87 15.38 4.40 -5.35
N ASP A 88 16.51 4.67 -4.68
CA ASP A 88 17.10 3.75 -3.70
C ASP A 88 16.22 3.54 -2.47
N GLU A 89 15.27 4.45 -2.20
CA GLU A 89 14.28 4.29 -1.12
C GLU A 89 13.31 3.11 -1.38
N LEU A 90 13.19 2.63 -2.62
CA LEU A 90 12.40 1.43 -2.93
C LEU A 90 12.95 0.16 -2.24
N PHE A 91 14.22 0.17 -1.86
CA PHE A 91 14.85 -0.93 -1.13
C PHE A 91 14.77 -0.75 0.39
N TYR A 92 14.06 0.27 0.89
CA TYR A 92 14.01 0.58 2.32
C TYR A 92 13.47 -0.56 3.19
N GLY A 93 12.51 -1.35 2.69
CA GLY A 93 12.00 -2.52 3.41
C GLY A 93 13.07 -3.58 3.71
N PHE A 94 14.19 -3.58 2.98
CA PHE A 94 15.35 -4.46 3.19
C PHE A 94 16.41 -3.87 4.12
N SER A 95 16.24 -2.62 4.58
CA SER A 95 17.28 -1.93 5.36
C SER A 95 17.45 -2.47 6.78
N ALA A 96 16.46 -3.20 7.30
CA ALA A 96 16.49 -3.80 8.62
C ALA A 96 15.67 -5.10 8.64
N PRO A 97 16.11 -6.14 9.38
CA PRO A 97 15.40 -7.43 9.43
C PRO A 97 13.93 -7.32 9.83
N TRP A 98 13.62 -6.47 10.82
CA TRP A 98 12.25 -6.31 11.30
C TRP A 98 11.32 -5.67 10.25
N LYS A 99 11.84 -4.77 9.40
CA LYS A 99 11.09 -4.14 8.30
C LYS A 99 10.77 -5.16 7.22
N SER A 100 11.75 -6.03 6.92
CA SER A 100 11.54 -7.12 5.97
C SER A 100 10.50 -8.12 6.48
N ILE A 101 10.52 -8.43 7.78
CA ILE A 101 9.52 -9.30 8.40
C ILE A 101 8.14 -8.64 8.39
N ALA A 102 8.03 -7.37 8.80
CA ALA A 102 6.76 -6.63 8.78
C ALA A 102 6.19 -6.56 7.35
N GLY A 103 6.99 -6.12 6.39
CA GLY A 103 6.58 -6.06 4.99
C GLY A 103 6.17 -7.42 4.43
N ALA A 104 6.90 -8.50 4.75
CA ALA A 104 6.53 -9.84 4.30
C ALA A 104 5.19 -10.31 4.89
N LEU A 105 4.97 -10.10 6.19
CA LEU A 105 3.71 -10.43 6.87
C LEU A 105 2.55 -9.64 6.26
N PHE A 106 2.72 -8.34 6.05
CA PHE A 106 1.75 -7.49 5.35
C PHE A 106 1.39 -8.06 3.96
N GLY A 107 2.40 -8.40 3.16
CA GLY A 107 2.21 -9.00 1.84
C GLY A 107 1.44 -10.31 1.90
N TRP A 108 1.72 -11.16 2.89
CA TRP A 108 0.97 -12.41 3.08
C TRP A 108 -0.47 -12.19 3.51
N VAL A 109 -0.74 -11.24 4.41
CA VAL A 109 -2.11 -10.88 4.81
C VAL A 109 -2.91 -10.42 3.60
N ILE A 110 -2.36 -9.52 2.78
CA ILE A 110 -3.00 -9.08 1.53
C ILE A 110 -3.24 -10.24 0.58
N GLY A 111 -2.22 -11.10 0.40
CA GLY A 111 -2.32 -12.26 -0.47
C GLY A 111 -3.44 -13.21 -0.04
N ILE A 112 -3.55 -13.51 1.25
CA ILE A 112 -4.60 -14.39 1.80
C ILE A 112 -5.97 -13.78 1.63
N VAL A 113 -6.14 -12.49 1.94
CA VAL A 113 -7.43 -11.78 1.78
C VAL A 113 -7.85 -11.78 0.30
N SER A 114 -6.93 -11.48 -0.60
CA SER A 114 -7.17 -11.45 -2.05
C SER A 114 -7.54 -12.85 -2.59
N LEU A 115 -6.81 -13.89 -2.16
CA LEU A 115 -7.09 -15.28 -2.56
C LEU A 115 -8.45 -15.74 -2.04
N THR A 116 -8.81 -15.40 -0.80
CA THR A 116 -10.10 -15.77 -0.21
C THR A 116 -11.25 -15.13 -0.98
N ALA A 117 -11.12 -13.85 -1.36
CA ALA A 117 -12.11 -13.14 -2.16
C ALA A 117 -12.28 -13.73 -3.57
N LEU A 118 -11.19 -14.18 -4.20
CA LEU A 118 -11.20 -14.74 -5.55
C LEU A 118 -11.68 -16.19 -5.61
N LEU A 119 -11.32 -17.03 -4.62
CA LEU A 119 -11.57 -18.47 -4.65
C LEU A 119 -12.96 -18.85 -4.14
N LEU A 120 -13.57 -18.01 -3.30
CA LEU A 120 -14.86 -18.28 -2.67
C LEU A 120 -15.81 -17.10 -2.90
N PRO A 121 -16.47 -17.00 -4.07
CA PRO A 121 -17.42 -15.92 -4.35
C PRO A 121 -18.57 -15.87 -3.35
N ALA A 122 -18.99 -17.02 -2.82
CA ALA A 122 -19.99 -17.10 -1.73
C ALA A 122 -19.46 -16.53 -0.39
N ALA A 123 -18.14 -16.47 -0.21
CA ALA A 123 -17.50 -15.81 0.92
C ALA A 123 -17.20 -14.32 0.63
N ALA A 124 -17.60 -13.77 -0.52
CA ALA A 124 -17.39 -12.35 -0.84
C ALA A 124 -17.93 -11.39 0.23
N PRO A 125 -19.09 -11.63 0.90
CA PRO A 125 -19.53 -10.78 2.01
C PRO A 125 -18.57 -10.85 3.22
N ILE A 126 -18.04 -12.04 3.52
CA ILE A 126 -17.09 -12.25 4.62
C ILE A 126 -15.75 -11.61 4.29
N ALA A 127 -15.27 -11.78 3.05
CA ALA A 127 -14.06 -11.13 2.56
C ALA A 127 -14.19 -9.61 2.59
N LEU A 128 -15.36 -9.07 2.24
CA LEU A 128 -15.64 -7.64 2.33
C LEU A 128 -15.59 -7.15 3.78
N ILE A 129 -16.21 -7.86 4.73
CA ILE A 129 -16.12 -7.55 6.16
C ILE A 129 -14.66 -7.59 6.61
N ALA A 130 -13.90 -8.62 6.24
CA ALA A 130 -12.48 -8.74 6.58
C ALA A 130 -11.66 -7.57 6.00
N VAL A 131 -11.88 -7.18 4.74
CA VAL A 131 -11.22 -6.02 4.13
C VAL A 131 -11.57 -4.73 4.87
N LEU A 132 -12.83 -4.52 5.26
CA LEU A 132 -13.24 -3.33 6.00
C LEU A 132 -12.64 -3.30 7.42
N CYS A 133 -12.59 -4.44 8.11
CA CYS A 133 -11.97 -4.55 9.42
C CYS A 133 -10.45 -4.37 9.36
N LEU A 134 -9.80 -4.89 8.32
CA LEU A 134 -8.35 -4.79 8.13
C LEU A 134 -7.93 -3.51 7.39
N LEU A 135 -8.88 -2.68 6.96
CA LEU A 135 -8.61 -1.46 6.21
C LEU A 135 -7.55 -0.55 6.88
N PRO A 136 -7.60 -0.30 8.20
CA PRO A 136 -6.54 0.40 8.92
C PRO A 136 -5.13 -0.14 8.66
N LEU A 137 -5.00 -1.47 8.73
CA LEU A 137 -3.75 -2.18 8.53
C LEU A 137 -3.29 -2.06 7.08
N LEU A 138 -4.20 -2.38 6.15
CA LEU A 138 -3.95 -2.36 4.71
C LEU A 138 -3.49 -1.00 4.19
N MET A 139 -3.97 0.08 4.82
CA MET A 139 -3.71 1.44 4.35
C MET A 139 -2.49 2.08 5.01
N PHE A 140 -2.23 1.84 6.30
CA PHE A 140 -1.22 2.59 7.06
C PHE A 140 0.00 1.79 7.51
N GLU A 141 -0.06 0.45 7.56
CA GLU A 141 1.07 -0.34 8.06
C GLU A 141 2.36 -0.08 7.26
N PRO A 142 2.37 -0.07 5.91
CA PRO A 142 3.60 0.20 5.17
C PRO A 142 4.19 1.58 5.45
N PHE A 143 3.33 2.56 5.72
CA PHE A 143 3.73 3.93 6.02
C PHE A 143 4.32 4.05 7.42
N LEU A 144 3.75 3.37 8.42
CA LEU A 144 4.33 3.33 9.77
C LEU A 144 5.70 2.64 9.80
N VAL A 145 5.83 1.51 9.11
CA VAL A 145 7.13 0.80 8.99
C VAL A 145 8.14 1.67 8.25
N ALA A 146 7.69 2.40 7.23
CA ALA A 146 8.53 3.30 6.46
C ALA A 146 8.89 4.60 7.18
N ASP A 147 8.07 5.08 8.11
CA ASP A 147 8.29 6.37 8.78
C ASP A 147 9.29 6.30 9.95
N ASP A 148 9.70 5.10 10.36
CA ASP A 148 10.52 4.86 11.55
C ASP A 148 9.86 5.37 12.86
N ALA A 149 8.56 5.63 12.85
CA ALA A 149 7.78 6.01 14.02
C ALA A 149 7.68 4.87 15.06
N VAL A 150 7.90 3.63 14.61
CA VAL A 150 7.86 2.40 15.40
C VAL A 150 9.10 1.57 15.11
N SER A 151 9.47 0.69 16.04
CA SER A 151 10.72 -0.10 15.94
C SER A 151 10.50 -1.62 15.91
N GLY A 152 9.24 -2.08 15.89
CA GLY A 152 8.90 -3.49 15.91
C GLY A 152 7.72 -3.85 15.02
N VAL A 153 7.68 -5.12 14.60
CA VAL A 153 6.58 -5.70 13.81
C VAL A 153 5.25 -5.52 14.52
N THR A 154 5.14 -6.00 15.77
CA THR A 154 3.89 -5.91 16.55
C THR A 154 3.44 -4.47 16.75
N GLU A 155 4.37 -3.56 17.03
CA GLU A 155 4.09 -2.14 17.23
C GLU A 155 3.52 -1.50 15.96
N ALA A 156 4.10 -1.80 14.79
CA ALA A 156 3.57 -1.33 13.51
C ALA A 156 2.13 -1.79 13.25
N PHE A 157 1.83 -3.07 13.54
CA PHE A 157 0.48 -3.60 13.40
C PHE A 157 -0.50 -2.94 14.37
N VAL A 158 -0.13 -2.81 15.64
CA VAL A 158 -1.00 -2.20 16.67
C VAL A 158 -1.26 -0.72 16.38
N GLU A 159 -0.21 0.05 16.07
CA GLU A 159 -0.35 1.49 15.82
C GLU A 159 -1.06 1.78 14.49
N SER A 160 -0.88 0.93 13.45
CA SER A 160 -1.66 1.07 12.21
C SER A 160 -3.14 0.88 12.44
N PHE A 161 -3.49 -0.10 13.28
CA PHE A 161 -4.87 -0.38 13.65
C PHE A 161 -5.46 0.74 14.51
N ARG A 162 -4.69 1.23 15.49
CA ARG A 162 -5.08 2.34 16.36
C ARG A 162 -5.36 3.61 15.57
N LEU A 163 -4.43 4.00 14.67
CA LEU A 163 -4.56 5.19 13.82
C LEU A 163 -5.76 5.08 12.89
N GLY A 164 -5.97 3.92 12.25
CA GLY A 164 -7.10 3.76 11.35
C GLY A 164 -8.45 3.69 12.08
N ILE A 165 -8.52 3.19 13.31
CA ILE A 165 -9.76 3.22 14.09
C ILE A 165 -10.07 4.63 14.60
N SER A 166 -9.09 5.35 15.15
CA SER A 166 -9.31 6.71 15.68
C SER A 166 -9.81 7.68 14.60
N HIS A 167 -9.44 7.45 13.34
CA HIS A 167 -9.86 8.27 12.21
C HIS A 167 -10.62 7.47 11.13
N TYR A 168 -11.38 6.44 11.51
CA TYR A 168 -11.99 5.47 10.58
C TYR A 168 -12.77 6.10 9.43
N ALA A 169 -13.59 7.14 9.71
CA ALA A 169 -14.35 7.82 8.67
C ALA A 169 -13.45 8.51 7.61
N LYS A 170 -12.32 9.08 8.03
CA LYS A 170 -11.33 9.70 7.12
C LYS A 170 -10.56 8.62 6.37
N ALA A 171 -10.12 7.57 7.07
CA ALA A 171 -9.43 6.44 6.47
C ALA A 171 -10.29 5.77 5.38
N LEU A 172 -11.57 5.55 5.66
CA LEU A 172 -12.54 4.99 4.72
C LEU A 172 -12.73 5.89 3.48
N ALA A 173 -12.80 7.22 3.66
CA ALA A 173 -12.93 8.14 2.53
C ALA A 173 -11.70 8.08 1.59
N ILE A 174 -10.50 8.01 2.15
CA ILE A 174 -9.26 7.80 1.37
C ILE A 174 -9.30 6.44 0.65
N ALA A 175 -9.63 5.38 1.38
CA ALA A 175 -9.67 4.02 0.83
C ALA A 175 -10.65 3.86 -0.33
N VAL A 176 -11.87 4.37 -0.19
CA VAL A 176 -12.87 4.37 -1.28
C VAL A 176 -12.36 5.13 -2.49
N THR A 177 -11.71 6.27 -2.29
CA THR A 177 -11.12 7.06 -3.39
C THR A 177 -9.99 6.30 -4.09
N VAL A 178 -9.08 5.69 -3.31
CA VAL A 178 -7.98 4.86 -3.84
C VAL A 178 -8.54 3.67 -4.62
N ALA A 179 -9.57 2.99 -4.11
CA ALA A 179 -10.21 1.88 -4.80
C ALA A 179 -10.87 2.32 -6.12
N ALA A 180 -11.55 3.46 -6.14
CA ALA A 180 -12.15 4.01 -7.35
C ALA A 180 -11.09 4.39 -8.40
N LEU A 181 -10.00 5.04 -7.97
CA LEU A 181 -8.86 5.35 -8.84
C LEU A 181 -8.21 4.08 -9.36
N PHE A 182 -8.02 3.07 -8.52
CA PHE A 182 -7.44 1.80 -8.96
C PHE A 182 -8.34 1.10 -9.98
N PHE A 183 -9.65 1.06 -9.76
CA PHE A 183 -10.61 0.48 -10.71
C PHE A 183 -10.58 1.19 -12.06
N LEU A 184 -10.59 2.53 -12.07
CA LEU A 184 -10.41 3.33 -13.28
C LEU A 184 -9.06 3.06 -13.96
N GLY A 185 -8.02 2.86 -13.17
CA GLY A 185 -6.67 2.54 -13.65
C GLY A 185 -6.55 1.16 -14.26
N VAL A 186 -7.22 0.15 -13.71
CA VAL A 186 -7.21 -1.21 -14.28
C VAL A 186 -7.83 -1.25 -15.67
N LEU A 187 -8.83 -0.40 -15.94
CA LEU A 187 -9.46 -0.29 -17.27
C LEU A 187 -8.51 0.29 -18.33
N LEU A 188 -7.43 0.96 -17.93
CA LEU A 188 -6.47 1.63 -18.82
C LEU A 188 -5.04 1.29 -18.36
N VAL A 189 -4.31 0.43 -19.04
CA VAL A 189 -2.94 0.03 -18.61
C VAL A 189 -2.03 1.23 -18.29
N VAL A 190 -2.12 2.31 -19.07
CA VAL A 190 -1.43 3.60 -18.81
C VAL A 190 -1.96 4.29 -17.53
N GLY A 191 -3.27 4.19 -17.29
CA GLY A 191 -3.92 4.64 -16.06
C GLY A 191 -3.38 3.94 -14.81
N LEU A 192 -2.99 2.67 -14.89
CA LEU A 192 -2.42 1.98 -13.73
C LEU A 192 -1.04 2.53 -13.33
N LEU A 193 -0.20 2.89 -14.30
CA LEU A 193 1.10 3.53 -14.05
C LEU A 193 0.96 4.93 -13.45
N ILE A 194 -0.08 5.67 -13.82
CA ILE A 194 -0.36 7.02 -13.30
C ILE A 194 -1.06 6.94 -11.92
N ASN A 195 -1.91 5.94 -11.72
CA ASN A 195 -2.70 5.82 -10.49
C ASN A 195 -1.88 5.30 -9.32
N ILE A 196 -0.84 4.47 -9.54
CA ILE A 196 0.05 4.07 -8.44
C ILE A 196 0.65 5.30 -7.74
N PRO A 197 1.31 6.25 -8.45
CA PRO A 197 1.82 7.47 -7.84
C PRO A 197 0.75 8.33 -7.16
N ILE A 198 -0.41 8.49 -7.77
CA ILE A 198 -1.49 9.31 -7.19
C ILE A 198 -2.01 8.68 -5.90
N CYS A 199 -2.31 7.39 -5.91
CA CYS A 199 -2.83 6.68 -4.74
C CYS A 199 -1.84 6.68 -3.60
N TYR A 200 -0.56 6.36 -3.84
CA TYR A 200 0.44 6.36 -2.78
C TYR A 200 0.74 7.77 -2.26
N SER A 201 0.76 8.80 -3.12
CA SER A 201 0.91 10.20 -2.67
C SER A 201 -0.26 10.62 -1.79
N LEU A 202 -1.49 10.27 -2.18
CA LEU A 202 -2.69 10.57 -1.41
C LEU A 202 -2.65 9.92 -0.03
N VAL A 203 -2.31 8.63 0.04
CA VAL A 203 -2.24 7.91 1.32
C VAL A 203 -1.09 8.44 2.18
N ALA A 204 0.07 8.77 1.60
CA ALA A 204 1.21 9.35 2.33
C ALA A 204 0.85 10.70 2.99
N VAL A 205 0.18 11.59 2.25
CA VAL A 205 -0.28 12.88 2.78
C VAL A 205 -1.38 12.66 3.83
N ALA A 206 -2.34 11.78 3.56
CA ALA A 206 -3.39 11.47 4.52
C ALA A 206 -2.79 10.92 5.83
N TYR A 207 -1.83 10.01 5.75
CA TYR A 207 -1.11 9.49 6.91
C TYR A 207 -0.45 10.60 7.74
N ARG A 208 0.29 11.51 7.10
CA ARG A 208 0.91 12.66 7.79
C ARG A 208 -0.12 13.56 8.45
N ASN A 209 -1.21 13.86 7.76
CA ASN A 209 -2.27 14.70 8.30
C ASN A 209 -2.94 14.05 9.51
N LEU A 210 -3.22 12.74 9.47
CA LEU A 210 -3.80 12.01 10.59
C LEU A 210 -2.87 11.96 11.81
N LEU A 211 -1.56 11.78 11.60
CA LEU A 211 -0.59 11.85 12.71
C LEU A 211 -0.52 13.23 13.37
N SER A 212 -0.84 14.30 12.65
CA SER A 212 -0.85 15.66 13.18
C SER A 212 -2.15 16.03 13.91
N GLU A 213 -3.18 15.20 13.80
CA GLU A 213 -4.44 15.38 14.49
C GLU A 213 -4.43 14.65 15.84
N PRO A 214 -4.88 15.29 16.93
CA PRO A 214 -4.95 14.68 18.26
C PRO A 214 -6.08 13.65 18.40
#